data_AF-A0A951VKK4-F1
#
_entry.id   AF-A0A951VKK4-F1
#
_cell.length_a   1.000
_cell.length_b   1.000
_cell.length_c   1.000
_cell.angle_alpha   90.00
_cell.angle_beta   90.00
_cell.angle_gamma   90.00
#
_symmetry.space_group_name_H-M   'P 1'
#
loop_
_entity.id
_entity.type
_entity.pdbx_description
1 polymer ?
#
loop_
_entity_poly.entity_id
_entity_poly.type
_entity_poly.pdbx_seq_one_letter_code
_entity_poly.pdbx_strand_id
1 'polypeptide(L)'
;MIIITGAEGFIGSCLVAKLNQAGFNDLVLVDDFGMAIREENIVGKKFSQKVNRTDLEDWIANNHRLVEFVFHIGARTDTTESNEAILK
;
A
#
# COMPACT_ATOMS: atom_id res chain seq x y z
N MET A 1 7.32 -10.12 -7.18
CA MET A 1 6.33 -9.20 -6.61
C MET A 1 6.99 -8.06 -5.85
N ILE A 2 6.45 -6.84 -5.99
CA ILE A 2 6.84 -5.66 -5.20
C ILE A 2 5.69 -5.28 -4.25
N ILE A 3 5.97 -5.21 -2.95
CA ILE A 3 5.00 -4.73 -1.95
C ILE A 3 5.12 -3.22 -1.80
N ILE A 4 3.98 -2.52 -1.72
CA ILE A 4 3.92 -1.08 -1.47
C ILE A 4 2.92 -0.84 -0.34
N THR A 5 3.38 -0.35 0.82
CA THR A 5 2.48 0.06 1.91
C THR A 5 2.07 1.52 1.77
N GLY A 6 0.86 1.89 2.23
CA GLY A 6 0.31 3.22 1.99
C GLY A 6 0.00 3.48 0.51
N ALA A 7 -0.36 2.42 -0.22
CA ALA A 7 -0.53 2.43 -1.68
C ALA A 7 -1.66 3.32 -2.20
N GLU A 8 -2.73 3.53 -1.43
CA GLU A 8 -3.81 4.47 -1.74
C GLU A 8 -3.53 5.89 -1.23
N GLY A 9 -2.46 6.06 -0.43
CA GLY A 9 -1.93 7.37 -0.07
C GLY A 9 -1.36 8.11 -1.28
N PHE A 10 -1.18 9.43 -1.14
CA PHE A 10 -0.69 10.29 -2.22
C PHE A 10 0.64 9.77 -2.82
N ILE A 11 1.67 9.65 -1.98
CA ILE A 11 3.01 9.20 -2.41
C ILE A 11 2.97 7.75 -2.93
N GLY A 12 2.28 6.84 -2.23
CA GLY A 12 2.20 5.45 -2.63
C GLY A 12 1.55 5.27 -3.99
N SER A 13 0.46 5.99 -4.26
CA SER A 13 -0.22 5.93 -5.53
C SER A 13 0.63 6.47 -6.70
N CYS A 14 1.44 7.51 -6.47
CA CYS A 14 2.40 8.01 -7.45
C CYS A 14 3.51 6.98 -7.72
N LEU A 15 3.99 6.30 -6.68
CA LEU A 15 4.97 5.22 -6.81
C LEU A 15 4.41 4.05 -7.64
N VAL A 16 3.17 3.62 -7.40
CA VAL A 16 2.50 2.60 -8.21
C VAL A 16 2.45 3.00 -9.69
N ALA A 17 2.03 4.24 -10.00
CA ALA A 17 2.05 4.74 -11.38
C ALA A 17 3.46 4.69 -11.99
N LYS A 18 4.48 5.12 -11.24
CA LYS A 18 5.85 5.14 -11.72
C LYS A 18 6.38 3.74 -12.01
N LEU A 19 6.06 2.77 -11.15
CA LEU A 19 6.42 1.37 -11.33
C LEU A 19 5.73 0.77 -12.55
N ASN A 20 4.43 1.02 -12.73
CA ASN A 20 3.71 0.59 -13.93
C ASN A 20 4.32 1.15 -15.22
N GLN A 21 4.69 2.44 -15.23
CA GLN A 21 5.37 3.07 -16.36
C GLN A 21 6.73 2.44 -16.65
N ALA A 22 7.43 1.98 -15.62
CA ALA A 22 8.71 1.27 -15.74
C ALA A 22 8.56 -0.22 -16.08
N GLY A 23 7.33 -0.73 -16.26
CA GLY A 23 7.05 -2.12 -16.63
C GLY A 23 6.80 -3.06 -15.45
N PHE A 24 6.89 -2.57 -14.21
CA PHE A 24 6.59 -3.33 -13.01
C PHE A 24 5.10 -3.28 -12.70
N ASN A 25 4.40 -4.37 -13.01
CA ASN A 25 2.94 -4.48 -12.86
C ASN A 25 2.51 -5.52 -11.83
N ASP A 26 3.43 -6.38 -11.38
CA ASP A 26 3.19 -7.37 -10.34
C ASP A 26 3.41 -6.75 -8.95
N LEU A 27 2.42 -5.93 -8.55
CA LEU A 27 2.43 -5.11 -7.36
C LEU A 27 1.40 -5.60 -6.34
N VAL A 28 1.80 -5.66 -5.07
CA VAL A 28 0.91 -5.93 -3.94
C VAL A 28 0.70 -4.63 -3.20
N LEU A 29 -0.52 -4.10 -3.30
CA LEU A 29 -0.90 -2.84 -2.66
C LEU A 29 -1.38 -3.13 -1.24
N VAL A 30 -0.74 -2.48 -0.26
CA VAL A 30 -1.08 -2.65 1.15
C VAL A 30 -1.55 -1.32 1.71
N ASP A 31 -2.80 -1.26 2.17
CA ASP A 31 -3.37 -0.06 2.77
C ASP A 31 -4.59 -0.39 3.66
N ASP A 32 -5.17 0.64 4.25
CA ASP A 32 -6.51 0.62 4.82
C ASP A 32 -7.52 1.08 3.75
N PHE A 33 -8.16 0.11 3.09
CA PHE A 33 -9.09 0.33 1.98
C PHE A 33 -10.50 0.79 2.42
N GLY A 34 -10.66 1.27 3.65
CA GLY A 34 -11.97 1.70 4.17
C GLY A 34 -12.45 3.06 3.68
N MET A 35 -11.62 3.86 3.00
CA MET A 35 -11.93 5.23 2.59
C MET A 35 -12.19 5.33 1.07
N ALA A 36 -13.47 5.40 0.67
CA ALA A 36 -13.87 5.50 -0.73
C ALA A 36 -13.19 6.65 -1.51
N ILE A 37 -12.89 7.78 -0.85
CA ILE A 37 -12.21 8.93 -1.48
C ILE A 37 -10.76 8.61 -1.92
N ARG A 38 -10.16 7.51 -1.44
CA ARG A 38 -8.79 7.13 -1.81
C ARG A 38 -8.75 6.08 -2.92
N GLU A 39 -9.88 5.47 -3.24
CA GLU A 39 -9.97 4.45 -4.29
C GLU A 39 -9.60 5.03 -5.67
N GLU A 40 -9.97 6.30 -5.92
CA GLU A 40 -9.60 7.04 -7.14
C GLU A 40 -8.08 7.13 -7.34
N ASN A 41 -7.29 7.07 -6.26
CA ASN A 41 -5.83 7.06 -6.36
C ASN A 41 -5.31 5.77 -6.99
N ILE A 42 -6.05 4.66 -7.04
CA ILE A 42 -5.56 3.41 -7.64
C ILE A 42 -6.32 2.99 -8.91
N VAL A 43 -7.35 3.74 -9.30
CA VAL A 43 -8.09 3.52 -10.55
C VAL A 43 -7.14 3.57 -11.75
N GLY A 44 -7.24 2.57 -12.63
CA GLY A 44 -6.44 2.46 -13.85
C GLY A 44 -4.99 2.01 -13.65
N LYS A 45 -4.54 1.82 -12.41
CA LYS A 45 -3.22 1.28 -12.10
C LYS A 45 -3.23 -0.25 -12.18
N LYS A 46 -2.08 -0.84 -12.52
CA LYS A 46 -1.87 -2.29 -12.66
C LYS A 46 -1.22 -2.83 -11.39
N PHE A 47 -1.88 -3.78 -10.76
CA PHE A 47 -1.40 -4.48 -9.56
C PHE A 47 -2.01 -5.88 -9.54
N SER A 48 -1.37 -6.81 -8.84
CA SER A 48 -1.83 -8.20 -8.75
C SER A 48 -2.75 -8.41 -7.56
N GLN A 49 -2.54 -7.70 -6.44
CA GLN A 49 -3.30 -7.92 -5.21
C GLN A 49 -3.48 -6.64 -4.38
N LYS A 50 -4.56 -6.63 -3.58
CA LYS A 50 -4.78 -5.71 -2.46
C LYS A 50 -4.77 -6.50 -1.17
N VAL A 51 -4.05 -6.02 -0.16
CA VAL A 51 -3.91 -6.67 1.16
C VAL A 51 -4.17 -5.64 2.25
N ASN A 52 -5.10 -5.90 3.17
CA ASN A 52 -5.31 -4.97 4.26
C ASN A 52 -4.03 -4.90 5.11
N ARG A 53 -3.68 -3.71 5.62
CA ARG A 53 -2.51 -3.55 6.49
C ARG A 53 -2.53 -4.47 7.72
N THR A 54 -3.70 -4.86 8.22
CA THR A 54 -3.84 -5.81 9.34
C THR A 54 -3.45 -7.23 8.99
N ASP A 55 -3.51 -7.58 7.70
CA ASP A 55 -3.31 -8.95 7.21
C ASP A 55 -1.90 -9.13 6.61
N LEU A 56 -1.08 -8.06 6.61
CA LEU A 56 0.21 -8.05 5.95
C LEU A 56 1.18 -9.08 6.52
N GLU A 57 1.20 -9.26 7.84
CA GLU A 57 2.10 -10.20 8.50
C GLU A 57 1.84 -11.64 8.03
N ASP A 58 0.58 -12.08 8.11
CA ASP A 58 0.15 -13.39 7.63
C ASP A 58 0.38 -13.54 6.12
N TRP A 59 0.13 -12.49 5.35
CA TRP A 59 0.37 -12.51 3.92
C TRP A 59 1.86 -12.71 3.60
N ILE A 60 2.76 -12.00 4.29
CA ILE A 60 4.21 -12.15 4.13
C ILE A 60 4.65 -13.55 4.56
N ALA A 61 4.16 -14.06 5.69
CA ALA A 61 4.50 -15.40 6.17
C ALA A 61 4.25 -16.47 5.08
N ASN A 62 3.14 -16.33 4.34
CA ASN A 62 2.75 -17.25 3.28
C ASN A 62 3.41 -16.97 1.91
N ASN A 63 3.82 -15.74 1.62
CA ASN A 63 4.23 -15.32 0.27
C ASN A 63 5.67 -14.79 0.15
N HIS A 64 6.42 -14.68 1.25
CA HIS A 64 7.75 -14.03 1.29
C HIS A 64 8.74 -14.51 0.23
N ARG A 65 8.67 -15.78 -0.20
CA ARG A 65 9.55 -16.35 -1.23
C ARG A 65 9.41 -15.72 -2.61
N LEU A 66 8.28 -15.06 -2.88
CA LEU A 66 7.96 -14.41 -4.15
C LEU A 66 8.16 -12.88 -4.09
N VAL A 67 8.49 -12.35 -2.92
CA VAL A 67 8.68 -10.92 -2.67
C VAL A 67 10.11 -10.54 -3.02
N GLU A 68 10.26 -9.59 -3.94
CA GLU A 68 11.57 -9.10 -4.39
C GLU A 68 11.96 -7.82 -3.64
N PHE A 69 10.99 -6.96 -3.36
CA PHE A 69 11.22 -5.66 -2.74
C PHE A 69 10.00 -5.18 -1.95
N VAL A 70 10.23 -4.38 -0.92
CA VAL A 70 9.19 -3.72 -0.13
C VAL A 70 9.45 -2.23 -0.07
N PHE A 71 8.53 -1.44 -0.60
CA PHE A 71 8.45 0.00 -0.37
C PHE A 71 7.52 0.27 0.81
N HIS A 72 8.08 0.46 1.99
CA HIS A 72 7.31 0.74 3.19
C HIS A 72 7.19 2.25 3.43
N ILE A 73 6.08 2.84 2.97
CA ILE A 73 5.84 4.29 3.01
C ILE A 73 4.48 4.66 3.61
N GLY A 74 3.70 3.67 4.04
CA GLY A 74 2.48 3.88 4.80
C GLY A 74 2.78 4.38 6.21
N ALA A 75 2.17 5.50 6.60
CA ALA A 75 2.30 6.09 7.92
C ALA A 75 1.00 6.81 8.33
N ARG A 76 0.82 7.03 9.64
CA ARG A 76 -0.12 8.04 10.13
C ARG A 76 0.54 9.40 9.91
N THR A 77 0.04 10.17 8.95
CA THR A 77 0.65 11.45 8.53
C THR A 77 -0.02 12.68 9.15
N ASP A 78 -1.11 12.50 9.89
CA ASP A 78 -1.75 13.61 10.59
C ASP A 78 -0.94 13.98 11.82
N THR A 79 -0.10 15.01 11.66
CA THR A 79 0.72 15.57 12.75
C THR A 79 -0.10 16.34 13.78
N THR A 80 -1.38 16.58 13.51
CA THR A 80 -2.32 17.26 14.42
C THR A 80 -3.24 16.30 15.16
N GLU A 81 -3.07 14.99 14.95
CA GLU A 81 -3.86 13.94 15.59
C GLU A 81 -3.78 14.05 17.12
N SER A 82 -4.95 14.10 17.76
CA SER A 82 -5.10 14.20 19.22
C SER A 82 -5.88 13.03 19.82
N ASN A 83 -6.39 12.11 19.01
CA ASN A 83 -7.08 10.92 19.46
C ASN A 83 -6.09 9.92 20.06
N GLU A 84 -6.10 9.78 21.38
CA GLU A 84 -5.21 8.86 22.09
C GLU A 84 -5.32 7.40 21.62
N ALA A 85 -6.49 6.94 21.15
CA ALA A 85 -6.66 5.59 20.64
C ALA A 85 -5.92 5.35 19.31
N ILE A 86 -5.53 6.41 18.60
CA ILE A 86 -4.73 6.35 17.38
C ILE A 86 -3.23 6.49 17.69
N LEU A 87 -2.89 7.15 18.79
CA LEU A 87 -1.51 7.40 19.24
C LEU A 87 -0.92 6.29 20.12
N LYS A 88 -1.76 5.43 20.71
CA LYS A 88 -1.38 4.29 21.56
C LYS A 88 -1.50 2.99 20.77
#